data_AF-A0A5R9KPE8-F1
#
_entry.id   AF-A0A5R9KPE8-F1
#
_cell.length_a   1.000
_cell.length_b   1.000
_cell.length_c   1.000
_cell.angle_alpha   90.00
_cell.angle_beta   90.00
_cell.angle_gamma   90.00
#
_symmetry.space_group_name_H-M   'P 1'
#
loop_
_entity.id
_entity.type
_entity.pdbx_description
1 polymer ?
#
loop_
_entity_poly.entity_id
_entity_poly.type
_entity_poly.pdbx_seq_one_letter_code
_entity_poly.pdbx_strand_id
1 'polypeptide(L)'
;MNTFENSANKSTNNSHSDLTQTELAMLGDVRKFFQTDSCAEIIGSMNSLLEALLFCKDLENVTPEMRVDIANQLRTVTLLSKLNERNVRNIPQA
;
A
#
# COMPACT_ATOMS: atom_id res chain seq x y z
N MET A 1 20.21 8.01 -34.26
CA MET A 1 20.13 9.33 -33.59
C MET A 1 18.77 9.38 -32.90
N ASN A 2 18.76 9.33 -31.57
CA ASN A 2 17.55 9.29 -30.76
C ASN A 2 17.00 10.70 -30.57
N THR A 3 15.69 10.86 -30.73
CA THR A 3 15.00 11.95 -30.04
C THR A 3 13.71 11.38 -29.46
N PHE A 4 13.79 11.02 -28.18
CA PHE A 4 12.62 10.79 -27.34
C PHE A 4 11.81 12.09 -27.34
N GLU A 5 10.62 12.03 -27.93
CA GLU A 5 9.60 13.08 -27.78
C GLU A 5 9.27 13.18 -26.29
N ASN A 6 9.81 14.24 -25.68
CA ASN A 6 9.52 14.66 -24.33
C ASN A 6 8.01 14.95 -24.24
N SER A 7 7.23 13.96 -23.76
CA SER A 7 5.84 14.19 -23.39
C SER A 7 5.83 15.24 -22.28
N ALA A 8 5.61 16.49 -22.67
CA ALA A 8 5.28 17.57 -21.77
C ALA A 8 4.16 17.06 -20.86
N ASN A 9 4.51 16.86 -19.60
CA ASN A 9 3.64 16.70 -18.47
C ASN A 9 2.56 17.79 -18.52
N LYS A 10 1.43 17.45 -19.14
CA LYS A 10 0.20 18.24 -19.07
C LYS A 10 -0.13 18.35 -17.60
N SER A 11 0.15 19.52 -17.03
CA SER A 11 -0.27 19.90 -15.69
C SER A 11 -1.76 19.64 -15.62
N THR A 12 -2.15 18.55 -14.96
CA THR A 12 -3.54 18.30 -14.64
C THR A 12 -3.88 19.34 -13.61
N ASN A 13 -4.63 20.33 -14.05
CA ASN A 13 -5.26 21.33 -13.22
C ASN A 13 -6.00 20.57 -12.11
N ASN A 14 -5.36 20.45 -10.93
CA ASN A 14 -6.04 19.99 -9.74
C ASN A 14 -7.08 21.08 -9.46
N SER A 15 -8.29 20.84 -9.94
CA SER A 15 -9.48 21.51 -9.44
C SER A 15 -9.38 21.43 -7.92
N HIS A 16 -9.22 22.60 -7.30
CA HIS A 16 -9.21 22.77 -5.86
C HIS A 16 -10.54 22.19 -5.38
N SER A 17 -10.54 20.93 -4.97
CA SER A 17 -11.71 20.28 -4.39
C SER A 17 -11.93 21.01 -3.08
N ASP A 18 -12.91 21.90 -3.05
CA ASP A 18 -13.36 22.58 -1.85
C ASP A 18 -14.04 21.53 -0.97
N LEU A 19 -13.20 20.78 -0.27
CA LEU A 19 -13.62 19.72 0.62
C LEU A 19 -14.35 20.38 1.79
N THR A 20 -15.54 19.88 2.06
CA THR A 20 -16.31 20.30 3.23
C THR A 20 -15.50 20.04 4.50
N GLN A 21 -15.77 20.80 5.56
CA GLN A 21 -15.08 20.66 6.84
C GLN A 21 -15.15 19.23 7.41
N THR A 22 -16.23 18.51 7.10
CA THR A 22 -16.42 17.08 7.44
C THR A 22 -15.46 16.17 6.66
N GLU A 23 -15.27 16.41 5.36
CA GLU A 23 -14.34 15.62 4.54
C GLU A 23 -12.88 15.86 4.94
N LEU A 24 -12.53 17.11 5.31
CA LEU A 24 -11.21 17.43 5.87
C LEU A 24 -10.98 16.75 7.23
N ALA A 25 -11.99 16.69 8.08
CA ALA A 25 -11.91 15.98 9.36
C ALA A 25 -11.73 14.46 9.14
N MET A 26 -12.50 13.87 8.22
CA MET A 26 -12.35 12.45 7.85
C MET A 26 -10.97 12.14 7.28
N LEU A 27 -10.42 12.99 6.41
CA LEU A 27 -9.04 12.84 5.92
C LEU A 27 -8.01 12.97 7.04
N GLY A 28 -8.27 13.86 8.02
CA GLY A 28 -7.45 13.99 9.22
C GLY A 28 -7.42 12.70 10.06
N ASP A 29 -8.58 12.09 10.27
CA ASP A 29 -8.71 10.84 11.04
C ASP A 29 -8.09 9.65 10.30
N VAL A 30 -8.31 9.54 8.99
CA VAL A 30 -7.67 8.53 8.14
C VAL A 30 -6.15 8.68 8.15
N ARG A 31 -5.65 9.91 8.04
CA ARG A 31 -4.21 10.19 8.14
C ARG A 31 -3.65 9.79 9.50
N LYS A 32 -4.36 10.11 10.59
CA LYS A 32 -3.93 9.82 11.95
C LYS A 32 -3.95 8.31 12.25
N PHE A 33 -4.94 7.60 11.72
CA PHE A 33 -5.01 6.14 11.73
C PHE A 33 -3.78 5.53 11.05
N PHE A 34 -3.42 5.97 9.84
CA PHE A 34 -2.21 5.50 9.14
C PHE A 34 -0.89 6.00 9.74
N GLN A 35 -0.91 6.99 10.64
CA GLN A 35 0.25 7.40 11.43
C GLN A 35 0.44 6.58 12.70
N THR A 36 -0.60 5.85 13.13
CA THR A 36 -0.58 5.04 14.35
C THR A 36 0.10 3.70 14.07
N ASP A 37 -0.17 3.14 12.90
CA ASP A 37 0.37 1.86 12.47
C ASP A 37 1.67 2.07 11.69
N SER A 38 2.66 1.22 11.98
CA SER A 38 3.91 1.17 11.24
C SER A 38 3.68 0.64 9.80
N CYS A 39 4.58 0.94 8.87
CA CYS A 39 4.45 0.42 7.48
C CYS A 39 4.33 -1.12 7.43
N ALA A 40 4.98 -1.83 8.36
CA ALA A 40 4.85 -3.28 8.48
C ALA A 40 3.50 -3.73 9.04
N GLU A 41 2.88 -2.95 9.93
CA GLU A 41 1.53 -3.21 10.44
C GLU A 41 0.47 -2.99 9.34
N ILE A 42 0.62 -1.93 8.54
CA ILE A 42 -0.24 -1.66 7.38
C ILE A 42 -0.10 -2.79 6.35
N ILE A 43 1.12 -3.14 5.96
CA ILE A 43 1.38 -4.23 5.00
C ILE A 43 0.88 -5.57 5.54
N GLY A 44 1.04 -5.84 6.84
CA GLY A 44 0.53 -7.04 7.49
C GLY A 44 -1.00 -7.12 7.48
N SER A 45 -1.68 -6.01 7.69
CA SER A 45 -3.14 -5.91 7.63
C SER A 45 -3.65 -6.13 6.21
N MET A 46 -3.00 -5.52 5.21
CA MET A 46 -3.32 -5.74 3.79
C MET A 46 -3.08 -7.20 3.36
N ASN A 47 -1.99 -7.82 3.82
CA ASN A 47 -1.72 -9.23 3.57
C ASN A 47 -2.84 -10.12 4.12
N SER A 48 -3.29 -9.85 5.36
CA SER A 48 -4.35 -10.63 6.01
C SER A 48 -5.69 -10.52 5.27
N LEU A 49 -6.04 -9.32 4.80
CA LEU A 49 -7.25 -9.10 4.01
C LEU A 49 -7.20 -9.81 2.65
N LEU A 50 -6.07 -9.74 1.97
CA LEU A 50 -5.88 -10.39 0.67
C LEU A 50 -5.85 -11.91 0.80
N GLU A 51 -5.23 -12.47 1.85
CA GLU A 51 -5.31 -13.90 2.13
C GLU A 51 -6.78 -14.32 2.36
N ALA A 52 -7.55 -13.56 3.14
CA ALA A 52 -8.97 -13.85 3.35
C ALA A 52 -9.80 -13.85 2.04
N LEU A 53 -9.53 -12.89 1.14
CA LEU A 53 -10.15 -12.83 -0.18
C LEU A 53 -9.72 -13.99 -1.08
N LEU A 54 -8.42 -14.29 -1.11
CA LEU A 54 -7.85 -15.38 -1.91
C LEU A 54 -8.35 -16.76 -1.48
N PHE A 55 -8.73 -16.94 -0.22
CA PHE A 55 -9.32 -18.20 0.26
C PHE A 55 -10.85 -18.16 0.37
N CYS A 56 -11.50 -17.10 -0.12
CA CYS A 56 -12.94 -17.06 -0.25
C CYS A 56 -13.42 -18.00 -1.37
N LYS A 57 -14.54 -18.68 -1.11
CA LYS A 57 -15.15 -19.66 -2.03
C LYS A 57 -15.68 -19.03 -3.31
N ASP A 58 -16.03 -17.75 -3.26
CA ASP A 58 -16.72 -17.04 -4.36
C ASP A 58 -15.74 -16.31 -5.29
N LEU A 59 -14.43 -16.49 -5.11
CA LEU A 59 -13.44 -15.86 -5.96
C LEU A 59 -13.33 -16.63 -7.29
N GLU A 60 -13.99 -16.13 -8.33
CA GLU A 60 -13.91 -16.68 -9.68
C GLU A 60 -12.62 -16.22 -10.38
N ASN A 61 -12.19 -16.94 -11.43
CA ASN A 61 -11.04 -16.59 -12.29
C ASN A 61 -9.65 -16.60 -11.63
N VAL A 62 -9.51 -17.16 -10.42
CA VAL A 62 -8.21 -17.38 -9.79
C VAL A 62 -8.04 -18.85 -9.45
N THR A 63 -7.08 -19.52 -10.11
CA THR A 63 -6.81 -20.94 -9.87
C THR A 63 -6.21 -21.15 -8.47
N PRO A 64 -6.31 -22.36 -7.90
CA PRO A 64 -5.67 -22.68 -6.62
C PRO A 64 -4.17 -22.37 -6.60
N GLU A 65 -3.46 -22.63 -7.69
CA GLU A 65 -2.02 -22.37 -7.83
C GLU A 65 -1.73 -20.86 -7.79
N MET A 66 -2.54 -20.05 -8.47
CA MET A 66 -2.43 -18.59 -8.43
C MET A 66 -2.68 -18.03 -7.02
N ARG A 67 -3.62 -18.61 -6.26
CA ARG A 67 -3.88 -18.20 -4.86
C ARG A 67 -2.64 -18.43 -3.99
N VAL A 68 -2.00 -19.59 -4.15
CA VAL A 68 -0.79 -19.94 -3.40
C VAL A 68 0.36 -19.02 -3.78
N ASP A 69 0.56 -18.74 -5.08
CA ASP A 69 1.62 -17.84 -5.54
C ASP A 69 1.44 -16.42 -5.01
N ILE A 70 0.23 -15.85 -5.13
CA ILE A 70 -0.07 -14.51 -4.62
C ILE A 70 0.13 -14.46 -3.10
N ALA A 71 -0.35 -15.45 -2.35
CA ALA A 71 -0.15 -15.50 -0.90
C ALA A 71 1.34 -15.54 -0.51
N ASN A 72 2.16 -16.28 -1.26
CA ASN A 72 3.60 -16.36 -1.01
C ASN A 72 4.31 -15.04 -1.31
N GLN A 73 3.93 -14.35 -2.39
CA GLN A 73 4.46 -13.02 -2.70
C GLN A 73 4.12 -12.01 -1.60
N LEU A 74 2.88 -12.01 -1.12
CA LEU A 74 2.44 -11.09 -0.07
C LEU A 74 3.15 -11.36 1.28
N ARG A 75 3.37 -12.63 1.64
CA ARG A 75 4.17 -13.01 2.82
C ARG A 75 5.61 -12.53 2.70
N THR A 76 6.20 -12.62 1.50
CA THR A 76 7.56 -12.12 1.24
C THR A 76 7.65 -10.62 1.45
N VAL A 77 6.70 -9.84 0.91
CA VAL A 77 6.63 -8.39 1.09
C VAL A 77 6.44 -8.02 2.58
N THR A 78 5.59 -8.76 3.28
CA THR A 78 5.37 -8.56 4.73
C THR A 78 6.65 -8.81 5.53
N LEU A 79 7.41 -9.87 5.20
CA LEU A 79 8.68 -10.15 5.84
C LEU A 79 9.71 -9.04 5.57
N LEU A 80 9.84 -8.60 4.32
CA LEU A 80 10.74 -7.50 3.94
C LEU A 80 10.40 -6.22 4.69
N SER A 81 9.11 -5.88 4.82
CA SER A 81 8.67 -4.70 5.57
C SER A 81 9.05 -4.78 7.06
N LYS A 82 8.81 -5.93 7.70
CA LYS A 82 9.20 -6.17 9.10
C LYS A 82 10.72 -6.10 9.31
N LEU A 83 11.51 -6.61 8.36
CA LEU A 83 12.97 -6.53 8.42
C LEU A 83 13.46 -5.08 8.25
N ASN A 84 12.86 -4.32 7.32
CA ASN A 84 13.21 -2.92 7.10
C ASN A 84 12.98 -2.07 8.37
N GLU A 85 11.85 -2.26 9.06
CA GLU A 85 11.59 -1.57 10.32
C GLU A 85 12.56 -1.90 11.45
N ARG A 86 13.08 -3.13 11.48
CA ARG A 86 14.12 -3.53 12.45
C ARG A 86 15.46 -2.88 12.11
N ASN A 87 15.79 -2.76 10.82
CA ASN A 87 17.01 -2.07 10.39
C ASN A 87 16.97 -0.58 10.69
N VAL A 88 15.83 0.10 10.48
CA VAL A 88 15.69 1.54 10.79
C VAL A 88 15.82 1.81 12.30
N ARG A 89 15.31 0.93 13.16
CA ARG A 89 15.42 1.07 14.63
C ARG A 89 16.84 0.84 15.19
N ASN A 90 17.71 0.14 14.45
CA ASN A 90 19.04 -0.24 14.91
C ASN A 90 20.16 0.71 14.46
N ILE A 91 19.85 1.83 13.80
CA ILE A 91 20.85 2.85 13.49
C ILE A 91 21.11 3.66 14.77
N PRO A 92 22.32 3.62 15.37
CA PRO A 92 22.66 4.50 16.47
C PRO A 92 22.60 5.93 15.94
N GLN A 93 21.83 6.80 16.60
CA GLN A 93 21.90 8.22 16.31
C GLN A 93 23.29 8.72 16.73
N ALA A 94 24.09 9.09 15.73
CA ALA A 94 25.39 9.74 15.91
C ALA A 94 25.19 11.25 16.08
#